data_AF-A0A433WXA9-F1
#
_entry.id   AF-A0A433WXA9-F1
#
_cell.length_a   1.000
_cell.length_b   1.000
_cell.length_c   1.000
_cell.angle_alpha   90.00
_cell.angle_beta   90.00
_cell.angle_gamma   90.00
#
_symmetry.space_group_name_H-M   'P 1'
#
loop_
_entity.id
_entity.type
_entity.pdbx_description
1 polymer ?
#
loop_
_entity_poly.entity_id
_entity_poly.type
_entity_poly.pdbx_seq_one_letter_code
_entity_poly.pdbx_strand_id
1 'polypeptide(L)'
;MIAAFLLALLITVAQMVTIALLAPFLTDLECLTGNLLAGRSGVLPGWRWRQIRAGWRKRGAIPALSRLSLCSVLLAMTGIPLASTRLLFGFLSEPLACGVLLILASGCLWAQTVNAAPTPMIALRLRAALGRLGHDLMFLVPLLALTGTLITVGLPGAGTLLGLLQQRLLQPAPALMGGLVFMAAAILLILNRRFLSQSWNEDLIAGAQGRHRSLMRYRHDLSVCCWYLLVADLVWPDSLATSNATIGHLALLWCVAAPLKLTLLVCLAAAWRAIRPLPSGRLALVLSGAAILLVLAGRLST
;
A
#
# COMPACT_ATOMS: atom_id res chain seq x y z
N MET A 1 -30.25 -13.34 4.13
CA MET A 1 -29.56 -12.22 3.44
C MET A 1 -29.05 -11.16 4.41
N ILE A 2 -29.88 -10.63 5.33
CA ILE A 2 -29.47 -9.57 6.29
C ILE A 2 -28.32 -10.01 7.21
N ALA A 3 -28.36 -11.22 7.78
CA ALA A 3 -27.31 -11.72 8.66
C ALA A 3 -25.94 -11.87 7.97
N ALA A 4 -25.91 -12.28 6.71
CA ALA A 4 -24.68 -12.40 5.93
C ALA A 4 -24.08 -11.01 5.60
N PHE A 5 -24.93 -10.03 5.30
CA PHE A 5 -24.51 -8.66 5.08
C PHE A 5 -23.93 -8.01 6.35
N LEU A 6 -24.61 -8.19 7.49
CA LEU A 6 -24.12 -7.71 8.78
C LEU A 6 -22.77 -8.33 9.14
N LEU A 7 -22.60 -9.63 8.90
CA LEU A 7 -21.33 -10.31 9.13
C LEU A 7 -20.20 -9.76 8.24
N ALA A 8 -20.46 -9.53 6.95
CA ALA A 8 -19.48 -8.94 6.03
C ALA A 8 -19.11 -7.50 6.43
N LEU A 9 -20.08 -6.70 6.88
CA LEU A 9 -19.84 -5.37 7.42
C LEU A 9 -18.95 -5.41 8.66
N LEU A 10 -19.25 -6.31 9.60
CA LEU A 10 -18.50 -6.44 10.86
C LEU A 10 -17.06 -6.87 10.60
N ILE A 11 -16.85 -7.81 9.68
CA ILE A 11 -15.51 -8.23 9.23
C ILE A 11 -14.77 -7.06 8.58
N THR A 12 -15.41 -6.33 7.66
CA THR A 12 -14.80 -5.18 6.98
C THR A 12 -14.38 -4.10 7.98
N VAL A 13 -15.24 -3.78 8.95
CA VAL A 13 -14.95 -2.80 10.01
C VAL A 13 -13.80 -3.27 10.89
N ALA A 14 -13.82 -4.52 11.35
CA ALA A 14 -12.72 -5.08 12.13
C ALA A 14 -11.40 -4.98 11.37
N GLN A 15 -11.43 -5.18 10.06
CA GLN A 15 -10.25 -5.21 9.20
C GLN A 15 -9.66 -3.83 9.09
N MET A 16 -10.51 -2.84 8.83
CA MET A 16 -10.14 -1.44 8.84
C MET A 16 -9.54 -1.03 10.18
N VAL A 17 -10.15 -1.44 11.30
CA VAL A 17 -9.63 -1.13 12.66
C VAL A 17 -8.24 -1.76 12.87
N THR A 18 -8.04 -3.00 12.42
CA THR A 18 -6.76 -3.70 12.59
C THR A 18 -5.67 -3.05 11.76
N ILE A 19 -5.94 -2.72 10.49
CA ILE A 19 -5.02 -1.98 9.63
C ILE A 19 -4.72 -0.60 10.23
N ALA A 20 -5.75 0.10 10.72
CA ALA A 20 -5.62 1.39 11.37
C ALA A 20 -4.69 1.36 12.59
N LEU A 21 -4.78 0.30 13.39
CA LEU A 21 -3.94 0.11 14.56
C LEU A 21 -2.51 -0.29 14.18
N LEU A 22 -2.35 -1.15 13.17
CA LEU A 22 -1.09 -1.72 12.74
C LEU A 22 -0.21 -0.72 11.95
N ALA A 23 -0.83 0.14 11.14
CA ALA A 23 -0.12 1.02 10.21
C ALA A 23 0.98 1.88 10.87
N PRO A 24 0.74 2.58 12.01
CA PRO A 24 1.80 3.36 12.65
C PRO A 24 2.95 2.51 13.19
N PHE A 25 2.69 1.25 13.60
CA PHE A 25 3.74 0.33 14.04
C PHE A 25 4.59 -0.16 12.89
N LEU A 26 4.01 -0.41 11.71
CA LEU A 26 4.76 -0.77 10.51
C LEU A 26 5.69 0.37 10.08
N THR A 27 5.23 1.62 10.15
CA THR A 27 6.11 2.78 9.88
C THR A 27 7.25 2.89 10.89
N ASP A 28 6.97 2.66 12.19
CA ASP A 28 8.02 2.63 13.22
C ASP A 28 9.07 1.53 12.93
N LEU A 29 8.61 0.35 12.50
CA LEU A 29 9.47 -0.79 12.15
C LEU A 29 10.29 -0.52 10.89
N GLU A 30 9.71 0.11 9.87
CA GLU A 30 10.42 0.55 8.67
C GLU A 30 11.53 1.56 9.00
N CYS A 31 11.25 2.52 9.89
CA CYS A 31 12.25 3.48 10.36
C CYS A 31 13.34 2.80 11.20
N LEU A 32 12.95 1.88 12.09
CA LEU A 32 13.89 1.13 12.92
C LEU A 32 14.86 0.34 12.05
N THR A 33 14.33 -0.46 11.13
CA THR A 33 15.13 -1.28 10.21
C THR A 33 16.02 -0.43 9.31
N GLY A 34 15.49 0.63 8.71
CA GLY A 34 16.25 1.57 7.91
C GLY A 34 17.40 2.25 8.67
N ASN A 35 17.17 2.67 9.91
CA ASN A 35 18.20 3.29 10.75
C ASN A 35 19.26 2.27 11.18
N LEU A 36 18.86 1.06 11.57
CA LEU A 36 19.80 -0.01 11.94
C LEU A 36 20.73 -0.38 10.78
N LEU A 37 20.17 -0.53 9.57
CA LEU A 37 20.95 -0.80 8.35
C LEU A 37 21.88 0.36 7.96
N ALA A 38 21.55 1.58 8.36
CA ALA A 38 22.38 2.77 8.16
C ALA A 38 23.38 3.01 9.32
N GLY A 39 23.48 2.10 10.30
CA GLY A 39 24.37 2.24 11.46
C GLY A 39 23.93 3.34 12.45
N ARG A 40 22.66 3.74 12.44
CA ARG A 40 22.08 4.79 13.30
C ARG A 40 21.18 4.19 14.37
N SER A 41 20.99 4.92 15.48
CA SER A 41 20.05 4.54 16.52
C SER A 41 18.62 4.45 15.98
N GLY A 42 17.95 3.34 16.28
CA GLY A 42 16.58 3.07 15.89
C GLY A 42 15.53 3.93 16.61
N VAL A 43 14.30 3.90 16.08
CA VAL A 43 13.13 4.50 16.74
C VAL A 43 12.44 3.45 17.60
N LEU A 44 12.05 3.81 18.83
CA LEU A 44 11.31 2.90 19.71
C LEU A 44 9.89 2.65 19.17
N PRO A 45 9.38 1.41 19.23
CA PRO A 45 8.01 1.11 18.81
C PRO A 45 6.99 1.97 19.59
N GLY A 46 5.98 2.48 18.88
CA GLY A 46 4.96 3.37 19.44
C GLY A 46 5.39 4.84 19.50
N TRP A 47 6.54 5.20 18.93
CA TRP A 47 6.92 6.60 18.72
C TRP A 47 5.92 7.31 17.82
N ARG A 48 5.49 6.69 16.72
CA ARG A 48 4.51 7.28 15.81
C ARG A 48 3.18 7.55 16.51
N TRP A 49 2.72 6.60 17.32
CA TRP A 49 1.52 6.75 18.15
C TRP A 49 1.62 7.90 19.15
N ARG A 50 2.79 8.13 19.74
CA ARG A 50 3.01 9.30 20.63
C ARG A 50 2.90 10.61 19.86
N GLN A 51 3.47 10.68 18.66
CA GLN A 51 3.38 11.88 17.81
C GLN A 51 1.96 12.18 17.36
N ILE A 52 1.22 11.15 16.92
CA ILE A 52 -0.17 11.27 16.51
C ILE A 52 -0.99 11.78 17.70
N ARG A 53 -0.93 11.10 18.85
CA ARG A 53 -1.64 11.52 20.07
C ARG A 53 -1.30 12.94 20.51
N ALA A 54 -0.03 13.32 20.50
CA ALA A 54 0.39 14.68 20.87
C ALA A 54 -0.16 15.75 19.91
N GLY A 55 -0.23 15.47 18.60
CA GLY A 55 -0.84 16.37 17.63
C GLY A 55 -2.35 16.51 17.82
N TRP A 56 -3.05 15.41 18.10
CA TRP A 56 -4.49 15.41 18.35
C TRP A 56 -4.90 16.14 19.64
N ARG A 57 -4.01 16.22 20.64
CA ARG A 57 -4.23 17.05 21.84
C ARG A 57 -4.25 18.54 21.54
N LYS A 58 -3.63 18.99 20.44
CA LYS A 58 -3.64 20.39 20.02
C LYS A 58 -4.92 20.70 19.26
N ARG A 59 -5.72 21.65 19.75
CA ARG A 59 -6.92 22.12 19.06
C ARG A 59 -6.51 22.89 17.80
N GLY A 60 -6.99 22.45 16.63
CA GLY A 60 -6.69 23.07 15.34
C GLY A 60 -7.63 22.55 14.26
N ALA A 61 -7.96 23.41 13.29
CA ALA A 61 -8.82 23.05 12.17
C ALA A 61 -8.13 22.05 11.24
N ILE A 62 -8.91 21.13 10.68
CA ILE A 62 -8.45 20.21 9.64
C ILE A 62 -9.00 20.69 8.29
N PRO A 63 -8.14 21.02 7.32
CA PRO A 63 -8.56 21.42 5.99
C PRO A 63 -9.37 20.33 5.26
N ALA A 64 -10.26 20.75 4.35
CA ALA A 64 -11.13 19.83 3.61
C ALA A 64 -10.34 18.81 2.77
N LEU A 65 -9.28 19.27 2.08
CA LEU A 65 -8.38 18.41 1.30
C LEU A 65 -7.73 17.30 2.14
N SER A 66 -7.40 17.61 3.40
CA SER A 66 -6.84 16.63 4.33
C SER A 66 -7.86 15.55 4.70
N ARG A 67 -9.13 15.93 4.87
CA ARG A 67 -10.21 14.96 5.09
C ARG A 67 -10.46 14.09 3.87
N LEU A 68 -10.50 14.68 2.67
CA LEU A 68 -10.64 13.94 1.41
C LEU A 68 -9.49 12.93 1.21
N SER A 69 -8.27 13.34 1.54
CA SER A 69 -7.10 12.46 1.47
C SER A 69 -7.25 11.24 2.39
N LEU A 70 -7.79 11.43 3.60
CA LEU A 70 -8.05 10.34 4.54
C LEU A 70 -9.19 9.45 4.05
N CYS A 71 -10.29 10.04 3.56
CA CYS A 71 -11.42 9.28 3.00
C CYS A 71 -10.98 8.38 1.85
N SER A 72 -10.08 8.87 1.00
CA SER A 72 -9.55 8.09 -0.13
C SER A 72 -8.76 6.86 0.32
N VAL A 73 -7.95 7.00 1.38
CA VAL A 73 -7.25 5.84 1.97
C VAL A 73 -8.22 4.89 2.65
N LEU A 74 -9.21 5.41 3.38
CA LEU A 74 -10.24 4.57 4.02
C LEU A 74 -11.04 3.77 2.99
N LEU A 75 -11.36 4.35 1.84
CA LEU A 75 -11.98 3.63 0.72
C LEU A 75 -11.06 2.54 0.19
N ALA A 76 -9.77 2.83 -0.01
CA ALA A 76 -8.80 1.82 -0.44
C ALA A 76 -8.71 0.64 0.55
N MET A 77 -8.76 0.91 1.86
CA MET A 77 -8.74 -0.12 2.91
C MET A 77 -9.93 -1.08 2.83
N THR A 78 -11.07 -0.66 2.27
CA THR A 78 -12.23 -1.55 2.08
C THR A 78 -12.07 -2.52 0.92
N GLY A 79 -11.17 -2.22 -0.03
CA GLY A 79 -10.92 -3.04 -1.21
C GLY A 79 -9.77 -4.03 -1.05
N ILE A 80 -8.83 -3.78 -0.13
CA ILE A 80 -7.64 -4.63 0.06
C ILE A 80 -7.93 -5.66 1.14
N PRO A 81 -7.94 -6.97 0.83
CA PRO A 81 -8.26 -8.00 1.81
C PRO A 81 -7.15 -8.15 2.87
N LEU A 82 -7.55 -8.35 4.13
CA LEU A 82 -6.67 -8.75 5.21
C LEU A 82 -7.39 -9.83 6.02
N ALA A 83 -6.83 -11.03 6.04
CA ALA A 83 -7.30 -12.23 6.71
C ALA A 83 -8.66 -12.79 6.24
N SER A 84 -9.56 -11.98 5.68
CA SER A 84 -10.82 -12.40 5.08
C SER A 84 -11.02 -11.83 3.68
N THR A 85 -11.56 -12.64 2.77
CA THR A 85 -11.96 -12.19 1.42
C THR A 85 -13.41 -11.72 1.37
N ARG A 86 -14.14 -11.72 2.49
CA ARG A 86 -15.56 -11.31 2.55
C ARG A 86 -15.67 -9.78 2.63
N LEU A 87 -15.34 -9.11 1.52
CA LEU A 87 -15.41 -7.66 1.39
C LEU A 87 -16.75 -7.23 0.80
N LEU A 88 -17.29 -6.11 1.30
CA LEU A 88 -18.54 -5.52 0.79
C LEU A 88 -18.40 -4.94 -0.63
N PHE A 89 -17.22 -4.42 -0.97
CA PHE A 89 -16.95 -3.72 -2.23
C PHE A 89 -15.94 -4.49 -3.08
N GLY A 90 -16.36 -5.62 -3.65
CA GLY A 90 -15.48 -6.47 -4.46
C GLY A 90 -14.85 -5.74 -5.66
N PHE A 91 -15.53 -4.77 -6.26
CA PHE A 91 -14.98 -3.94 -7.36
C PHE A 91 -13.79 -3.08 -6.91
N LEU A 92 -13.72 -2.71 -5.62
CA LEU A 92 -12.57 -1.97 -5.08
C LEU A 92 -11.35 -2.87 -4.89
N SER A 93 -11.45 -4.18 -5.05
CA SER A 93 -10.31 -5.11 -4.96
C SER A 93 -9.49 -5.20 -6.25
N GLU A 94 -9.81 -4.39 -7.27
CA GLU A 94 -8.93 -4.23 -8.43
C GLU A 94 -7.66 -3.47 -8.04
N PRO A 95 -6.46 -3.98 -8.40
CA PRO A 95 -5.19 -3.30 -8.08
C PRO A 95 -5.14 -1.86 -8.59
N LEU A 96 -5.72 -1.60 -9.77
CA LEU A 96 -5.81 -0.27 -10.36
C LEU A 96 -6.70 0.65 -9.52
N ALA A 97 -7.90 0.19 -9.11
CA ALA A 97 -8.81 0.98 -8.30
C ALA A 97 -8.19 1.36 -6.93
N CYS A 98 -7.61 0.37 -6.22
CA CYS A 98 -6.87 0.62 -4.98
C CYS A 98 -5.72 1.61 -5.20
N GLY A 99 -4.90 1.37 -6.21
CA GLY A 99 -3.73 2.20 -6.49
C GLY A 99 -4.11 3.64 -6.85
N VAL A 100 -5.17 3.85 -7.63
CA VAL A 100 -5.69 5.18 -7.96
C VAL A 100 -6.18 5.91 -6.71
N LEU A 101 -6.89 5.23 -5.79
CA LEU A 101 -7.32 5.83 -4.53
C LEU A 101 -6.13 6.24 -3.64
N LEU A 102 -5.08 5.43 -3.58
CA LEU A 102 -3.85 5.74 -2.84
C LEU A 102 -3.03 6.86 -3.48
N ILE A 103 -3.01 6.92 -4.82
CA ILE A 103 -2.44 8.03 -5.58
C ILE A 103 -3.23 9.31 -5.30
N LEU A 104 -4.57 9.26 -5.33
CA LEU A 104 -5.45 10.40 -5.09
C LEU A 104 -5.28 10.93 -3.66
N ALA A 105 -5.20 10.04 -2.67
CA ALA A 105 -4.89 10.41 -1.29
C ALA A 105 -3.57 11.19 -1.18
N SER A 106 -2.57 10.80 -1.96
CA SER A 106 -1.30 11.50 -2.03
C SER A 106 -1.45 12.82 -2.80
N GLY A 107 -2.13 12.83 -3.94
CA GLY A 107 -2.37 14.02 -4.77
C GLY A 107 -3.08 15.15 -4.00
N CYS A 108 -4.07 14.83 -3.16
CA CYS A 108 -4.74 15.82 -2.30
C CYS A 108 -3.76 16.51 -1.34
N LEU A 109 -2.83 15.77 -0.75
CA LEU A 109 -1.80 16.32 0.13
C LEU A 109 -0.86 17.25 -0.66
N TRP A 110 -0.49 16.86 -1.88
CA TRP A 110 0.42 17.63 -2.71
C TRP A 110 -0.23 18.94 -3.15
N ALA A 111 -1.47 18.89 -3.65
CA ALA A 111 -2.24 20.08 -4.01
C ALA A 111 -2.36 21.06 -2.83
N GLN A 112 -2.60 20.54 -1.63
CA GLN A 112 -2.65 21.35 -0.43
C GLN A 112 -1.30 22.02 -0.11
N THR A 113 -0.19 21.28 -0.20
CA THR A 113 1.15 21.81 0.11
C THR A 113 1.64 22.84 -0.89
N VAL A 114 1.27 22.71 -2.17
CA VAL A 114 1.61 23.69 -3.21
C VAL A 114 0.86 25.00 -2.99
N ASN A 115 -0.42 24.92 -2.63
CA ASN A 115 -1.25 26.09 -2.39
C ASN A 115 -0.90 26.83 -1.08
N ALA A 116 -0.32 26.12 -0.11
CA ALA A 116 0.04 26.66 1.20
C ALA A 116 1.56 26.94 1.35
N ALA A 117 2.32 26.95 0.25
CA ALA A 117 3.77 27.10 0.30
C ALA A 117 4.17 28.50 0.81
N PRO A 118 4.96 28.61 1.90
CA PRO A 118 5.22 29.89 2.56
C PRO A 118 6.26 30.76 1.84
N THR A 119 7.12 30.19 0.99
CA THR A 119 8.15 30.94 0.23
C THR A 119 8.23 30.48 -1.22
N PRO A 120 8.64 31.38 -2.15
CA PRO A 120 8.74 31.05 -3.58
C PRO A 120 9.77 29.94 -3.87
N MET A 121 10.87 29.89 -3.10
CA MET A 121 11.89 28.84 -3.23
C MET A 121 11.34 27.46 -2.86
N ILE A 122 10.51 27.37 -1.80
CA ILE A 122 9.85 26.11 -1.41
C ILE A 122 8.83 25.71 -2.48
N ALA A 123 8.07 26.65 -3.01
CA ALA A 123 7.12 26.39 -4.10
C ALA A 123 7.81 25.85 -5.37
N LEU A 124 8.96 26.41 -5.76
CA LEU A 124 9.75 25.92 -6.90
C LEU A 124 10.29 24.50 -6.67
N ARG A 125 10.80 24.20 -5.47
CA ARG A 125 11.25 22.84 -5.11
C ARG A 125 10.10 21.84 -5.15
N LEU A 126 8.92 22.21 -4.65
CA LEU A 126 7.70 21.39 -4.70
C LEU A 126 7.23 21.16 -6.14
N ARG A 127 7.29 22.17 -7.01
CA ARG A 127 6.95 22.04 -8.44
C ARG A 127 7.94 21.17 -9.21
N ALA A 128 9.24 21.33 -8.97
CA ALA A 128 10.26 20.45 -9.55
C ALA A 128 10.10 19.00 -9.06
N ALA A 129 9.70 18.82 -7.79
CA ALA A 129 9.32 17.52 -7.29
C ALA A 129 8.06 17.00 -8.00
N LEU A 130 7.01 17.79 -8.21
CA LEU A 130 5.83 17.38 -8.96
C LEU A 130 6.16 16.82 -10.35
N GLY A 131 7.05 17.44 -11.11
CA GLY A 131 7.46 16.93 -12.43
C GLY A 131 8.05 15.52 -12.35
N ARG A 132 8.90 15.26 -11.34
CA ARG A 132 9.45 13.93 -11.10
C ARG A 132 8.41 12.93 -10.54
N LEU A 133 7.38 13.39 -9.84
CA LEU A 133 6.26 12.53 -9.43
C LEU A 133 5.39 12.19 -10.64
N GLY A 134 5.16 13.12 -11.56
CA GLY A 134 4.50 12.84 -12.83
C GLY A 134 5.18 11.70 -13.58
N HIS A 135 6.52 11.71 -13.60
CA HIS A 135 7.29 10.57 -14.13
C HIS A 135 7.02 9.27 -13.35
N ASP A 136 7.12 9.26 -12.02
CA ASP A 136 6.85 8.04 -11.23
C ASP A 136 5.41 7.52 -11.43
N LEU A 137 4.42 8.42 -11.56
CA LEU A 137 3.02 8.09 -11.87
C LEU A 137 2.85 7.50 -13.27
N MET A 138 3.59 8.02 -14.25
CA MET A 138 3.58 7.52 -15.64
C MET A 138 4.01 6.06 -15.72
N PHE A 139 4.83 5.57 -14.79
CA PHE A 139 5.16 4.14 -14.68
C PHE A 139 4.20 3.37 -13.78
N LEU A 140 3.79 3.97 -12.66
CA LEU A 140 2.96 3.29 -11.66
C LEU A 140 1.56 2.94 -12.20
N VAL A 141 0.89 3.86 -12.89
CA VAL A 141 -0.48 3.63 -13.38
C VAL A 141 -0.52 2.49 -14.42
N PRO A 142 0.35 2.46 -15.45
CA PRO A 142 0.42 1.31 -16.35
C PRO A 142 0.79 0.01 -15.66
N LEU A 143 1.69 0.01 -14.66
CA LEU A 143 2.02 -1.21 -13.92
C LEU A 143 0.83 -1.76 -13.13
N LEU A 144 0.02 -0.89 -12.53
CA LEU A 144 -1.21 -1.31 -11.85
C LEU A 144 -2.24 -1.87 -12.83
N ALA A 145 -2.41 -1.23 -13.99
CA ALA A 145 -3.27 -1.73 -15.06
C ALA A 145 -2.76 -3.09 -15.58
N LEU A 146 -1.46 -3.20 -15.84
CA LEU A 146 -0.80 -4.42 -16.28
C LEU A 146 -0.94 -5.55 -15.26
N THR A 147 -0.92 -5.23 -13.96
CA THR A 147 -1.17 -6.23 -12.91
C THR A 147 -2.57 -6.80 -13.05
N GLY A 148 -3.59 -5.94 -13.19
CA GLY A 148 -4.97 -6.37 -13.43
C GLY A 148 -5.11 -7.20 -14.70
N THR A 149 -4.46 -6.82 -15.81
CA THR A 149 -4.53 -7.58 -17.07
C THR A 149 -3.80 -8.91 -17.01
N LEU A 150 -2.65 -8.99 -16.33
CA LEU A 150 -1.94 -10.26 -16.14
C LEU A 150 -2.77 -11.23 -15.30
N ILE A 151 -3.52 -10.72 -14.32
CA ILE A 151 -4.46 -11.51 -13.52
C ILE A 151 -5.57 -12.08 -14.41
N THR A 152 -6.23 -11.25 -15.22
CA THR A 152 -7.31 -11.71 -16.11
C THR A 152 -6.81 -12.67 -17.18
N VAL A 153 -5.63 -12.42 -17.74
CA VAL A 153 -5.01 -13.28 -18.75
C VAL A 153 -4.51 -14.58 -18.14
N GLY A 154 -3.96 -14.57 -16.93
CA GLY A 154 -3.43 -15.76 -16.26
C GLY A 154 -4.51 -16.69 -15.71
N LEU A 155 -5.61 -16.12 -15.22
CA LEU A 155 -6.76 -16.84 -14.66
C LEU A 155 -8.07 -16.18 -15.15
N PRO A 156 -8.67 -16.67 -16.25
CA PRO A 156 -9.90 -16.11 -16.79
C PRO A 156 -11.03 -16.20 -15.76
N GLY A 157 -11.63 -15.06 -15.44
CA GLY A 157 -12.66 -14.95 -14.40
C GLY A 157 -12.15 -14.44 -13.05
N ALA A 158 -10.83 -14.35 -12.84
CA ALA A 158 -10.22 -13.86 -11.61
C ALA A 158 -9.93 -12.35 -11.64
N GLY A 159 -10.68 -11.54 -12.40
CA GLY A 159 -10.30 -10.15 -12.76
C GLY A 159 -10.10 -9.13 -11.63
N THR A 160 -10.10 -9.57 -10.38
CA THR A 160 -9.83 -8.77 -9.18
C THR A 160 -8.90 -9.56 -8.22
N LEU A 161 -8.28 -8.88 -7.24
CA LEU A 161 -7.49 -9.58 -6.20
C LEU A 161 -8.34 -10.65 -5.50
N LEU A 162 -9.61 -10.34 -5.21
CA LEU A 162 -10.53 -11.28 -4.60
C LEU A 162 -10.81 -12.51 -5.50
N GLY A 163 -10.91 -12.31 -6.81
CA GLY A 163 -11.05 -13.40 -7.78
C GLY A 163 -9.86 -14.36 -7.77
N LEU A 164 -8.64 -13.84 -7.67
CA LEU A 164 -7.43 -14.68 -7.53
C LEU A 164 -7.48 -15.57 -6.27
N LEU A 165 -7.95 -15.01 -5.15
CA LEU A 165 -8.04 -15.74 -3.88
C LEU A 165 -9.11 -16.85 -3.94
N GLN A 166 -10.15 -16.68 -4.76
CA GLN A 166 -11.28 -17.61 -4.83
C GLN A 166 -11.12 -18.74 -5.86
N GLN A 167 -10.43 -18.52 -6.99
CA GLN A 167 -10.45 -19.45 -8.14
C GLN A 167 -9.40 -20.58 -8.14
N ARG A 168 -8.82 -20.92 -6.98
CA ARG A 168 -7.73 -21.90 -6.83
C ARG A 168 -8.03 -23.37 -7.18
N LEU A 169 -9.27 -23.72 -7.54
CA LEU A 169 -9.60 -25.06 -8.02
C LEU A 169 -8.98 -25.37 -9.39
N LEU A 170 -8.59 -24.34 -10.14
CA LEU A 170 -7.73 -24.45 -11.32
C LEU A 170 -6.31 -24.16 -10.86
N GLN A 171 -5.38 -25.10 -11.05
CA GLN A 171 -3.98 -24.97 -10.65
C GLN A 171 -3.45 -23.59 -11.09
N PRO A 172 -3.07 -22.69 -10.16
CA PRO A 172 -2.46 -21.44 -10.56
C PRO A 172 -1.19 -21.80 -11.32
N ALA A 173 -1.14 -21.47 -12.61
CA ALA A 173 0.04 -21.72 -13.41
C ALA A 173 1.24 -21.12 -12.66
N PRO A 174 2.29 -21.89 -12.33
CA PRO A 174 3.45 -21.38 -11.59
C PRO A 174 4.05 -20.14 -12.27
N ALA A 175 3.87 -20.04 -13.59
CA ALA A 175 4.12 -18.84 -14.39
C ALA A 175 3.36 -17.59 -13.91
N LEU A 176 2.06 -17.67 -13.63
CA LEU A 176 1.31 -16.52 -13.12
C LEU A 176 1.85 -16.06 -11.77
N MET A 177 2.11 -16.99 -10.85
CA MET A 177 2.67 -16.65 -9.53
C MET A 177 4.05 -15.98 -9.65
N GLY A 178 4.93 -16.49 -10.50
CA GLY A 178 6.22 -15.86 -10.77
C GLY A 178 6.08 -14.46 -11.37
N GLY A 179 5.16 -14.28 -12.33
CA GLY A 179 4.89 -12.99 -12.96
C GLY A 179 4.38 -11.94 -11.97
N LEU A 180 3.47 -12.32 -11.06
CA LEU A 180 2.93 -11.41 -10.05
C LEU A 180 4.00 -10.97 -9.04
N VAL A 181 4.94 -11.84 -8.66
CA VAL A 181 6.08 -11.47 -7.81
C VAL A 181 6.97 -10.42 -8.49
N PHE A 182 7.25 -10.58 -9.78
CA PHE A 182 8.03 -9.58 -10.53
C PHE A 182 7.29 -8.25 -10.68
N MET A 183 5.96 -8.28 -10.89
CA MET A 183 5.13 -7.08 -10.90
C MET A 183 5.12 -6.37 -9.54
N ALA A 184 4.99 -7.12 -8.45
CA ALA A 184 5.04 -6.60 -7.10
C ALA A 184 6.39 -5.91 -6.81
N ALA A 185 7.50 -6.52 -7.23
CA ALA A 185 8.83 -5.91 -7.13
C ALA A 185 8.96 -4.63 -7.97
N ALA A 186 8.43 -4.61 -9.20
CA ALA A 186 8.43 -3.42 -10.06
C ALA A 186 7.63 -2.25 -9.44
N ILE A 187 6.45 -2.54 -8.89
CA ILE A 187 5.62 -1.57 -8.18
C ILE A 187 6.37 -1.03 -6.96
N LEU A 188 6.93 -1.91 -6.13
CA LEU A 188 7.67 -1.51 -4.93
C LEU A 188 8.87 -0.61 -5.25
N LEU A 189 9.60 -0.90 -6.34
CA LEU A 189 10.73 -0.08 -6.81
C LEU A 189 10.34 1.37 -7.10
N ILE A 190 9.16 1.60 -7.70
CA ILE A 190 8.67 2.93 -8.02
C ILE A 190 8.13 3.62 -6.76
N LEU A 191 7.38 2.89 -5.92
CA LEU A 191 6.79 3.41 -4.69
C LEU A 191 7.83 3.85 -3.65
N ASN A 192 8.96 3.13 -3.57
CA ASN A 192 10.00 3.27 -2.54
C ASN A 192 10.56 4.69 -2.37
N ARG A 193 10.55 5.53 -3.41
CA ARG A 193 11.15 6.87 -3.35
C ARG A 193 10.26 7.91 -2.70
N ARG A 194 8.98 7.99 -3.12
CA ARG A 194 8.12 9.15 -2.80
C ARG A 194 6.85 8.78 -2.06
N PHE A 195 6.23 7.67 -2.43
CA PHE A 195 4.95 7.27 -1.86
C PHE A 195 5.15 6.65 -0.47
N LEU A 196 6.25 5.92 -0.28
CA LEU A 196 6.55 5.24 0.97
C LEU A 196 7.56 5.95 1.87
N SER A 197 8.18 7.03 1.39
CA SER A 197 9.22 7.73 2.14
C SER A 197 8.62 8.63 3.22
N GLN A 198 8.87 8.29 4.49
CA GLN A 198 8.49 9.13 5.62
C GLN A 198 9.19 10.50 5.57
N SER A 199 10.49 10.55 5.23
CA SER A 199 11.23 11.83 5.22
C SER A 199 10.62 12.79 4.20
N TRP A 200 10.27 12.28 3.02
CA TRP A 200 9.59 13.06 2.00
C TRP A 200 8.22 13.56 2.47
N ASN A 201 7.43 12.70 3.13
CA ASN A 201 6.14 13.12 3.68
C ASN A 201 6.30 14.18 4.79
N GLU A 202 7.33 14.09 5.63
CA GLU A 202 7.62 15.11 6.66
C GLU A 202 8.03 16.46 6.05
N ASP A 203 8.77 16.45 4.93
CA ASP A 203 9.11 17.67 4.18
C ASP A 203 7.86 18.33 3.59
N LEU A 204 6.94 17.53 3.02
CA LEU A 204 5.68 18.03 2.48
C LEU A 204 4.81 18.68 3.56
N ILE A 205 4.75 18.10 4.76
CA ILE A 205 3.89 18.60 5.85
C ILE A 205 4.61 19.56 6.79
N ALA A 206 5.79 20.07 6.42
CA ALA A 206 6.59 20.94 7.28
C ALA A 206 5.81 22.16 7.79
N GLY A 207 4.94 22.74 6.95
CA GLY A 207 4.06 23.86 7.31
C GLY A 207 2.80 23.48 8.11
N ALA A 208 2.46 22.20 8.22
CA ALA A 208 1.31 21.74 9.00
C ALA A 208 1.67 21.66 10.49
N GLN A 209 0.73 22.05 11.36
CA GLN A 209 0.90 22.01 12.82
C GLN A 209 -0.26 21.29 13.51
N GLY A 210 -0.03 20.90 14.77
CA GLY A 210 -1.06 20.30 15.64
C GLY A 210 -1.81 19.13 15.02
N ARG A 211 -3.15 19.18 15.12
CA ARG A 211 -4.08 18.15 14.64
C ARG A 211 -3.99 17.88 13.14
N HIS A 212 -3.72 18.92 12.34
CA HIS A 212 -3.54 18.78 10.90
C HIS A 212 -2.31 17.93 10.58
N ARG A 213 -1.16 18.22 11.22
CA ARG A 213 0.07 17.42 11.01
C ARG A 213 -0.09 15.97 11.44
N SER A 214 -0.75 15.70 12.58
CA SER A 214 -1.00 14.33 13.03
C SER A 214 -1.90 13.55 12.09
N LEU A 215 -2.92 14.19 11.51
CA LEU A 215 -3.78 13.55 10.52
C LEU A 215 -2.99 13.20 9.25
N MET A 216 -2.12 14.08 8.77
CA MET A 216 -1.30 13.80 7.59
C MET A 216 -0.28 12.69 7.79
N ARG A 217 0.31 12.62 8.98
CA ARG A 217 1.16 11.49 9.39
C ARG A 217 0.38 10.19 9.39
N TYR A 218 -0.79 10.18 10.04
CA TYR A 218 -1.63 8.99 10.12
C TYR A 218 -2.13 8.53 8.74
N ARG A 219 -2.57 9.45 7.88
CA ARG A 219 -2.93 9.17 6.48
C ARG A 219 -1.77 8.54 5.73
N HIS A 220 -0.56 9.07 5.89
CA HIS A 220 0.64 8.49 5.26
C HIS A 220 0.88 7.08 5.76
N ASP A 221 0.87 6.86 7.08
CA ASP A 221 1.06 5.53 7.68
C ASP A 221 0.03 4.52 7.14
N LEU A 222 -1.25 4.90 7.08
CA LEU A 222 -2.30 4.09 6.46
C LEU A 222 -2.03 3.79 4.97
N SER A 223 -1.65 4.82 4.19
CA SER A 223 -1.38 4.64 2.77
C SER A 223 -0.20 3.71 2.50
N VAL A 224 0.85 3.80 3.33
CA VAL A 224 2.03 2.92 3.29
C VAL A 224 1.62 1.48 3.60
N CYS A 225 0.81 1.29 4.65
CA CYS A 225 0.27 -0.02 4.99
C CYS A 225 -0.57 -0.62 3.85
N CYS A 226 -1.44 0.17 3.22
CA CYS A 226 -2.23 -0.28 2.07
C CYS A 226 -1.38 -0.66 0.87
N TRP A 227 -0.32 0.10 0.56
CA TRP A 227 0.62 -0.27 -0.48
C TRP A 227 1.34 -1.59 -0.16
N TYR A 228 1.79 -1.77 1.08
CA TYR A 228 2.40 -3.02 1.50
C TYR A 228 1.44 -4.20 1.45
N LEU A 229 0.18 -4.02 1.83
CA LEU A 229 -0.85 -5.06 1.71
C LEU A 229 -1.07 -5.44 0.24
N LEU A 230 -1.21 -4.46 -0.65
CA LEU A 230 -1.37 -4.71 -2.08
C LEU A 230 -0.17 -5.47 -2.65
N VAL A 231 1.06 -5.11 -2.29
CA VAL A 231 2.27 -5.84 -2.70
C VAL A 231 2.30 -7.25 -2.09
N ALA A 232 1.94 -7.39 -0.81
CA ALA A 232 1.93 -8.67 -0.12
C ALA A 232 0.92 -9.65 -0.75
N ASP A 233 -0.26 -9.17 -1.14
CA ASP A 233 -1.30 -9.95 -1.81
C ASP A 233 -0.86 -10.48 -3.17
N LEU A 234 -0.03 -9.71 -3.90
CA LEU A 234 0.55 -10.14 -5.17
C LEU A 234 1.67 -11.17 -4.98
N VAL A 235 2.48 -11.04 -3.94
CA VAL A 235 3.61 -11.95 -3.67
C VAL A 235 3.14 -13.28 -3.07
N TRP A 236 2.15 -13.26 -2.17
CA TRP A 236 1.63 -14.45 -1.50
C TRP A 236 0.10 -14.54 -1.59
N PRO A 237 -0.45 -14.79 -2.78
CA PRO A 237 -1.89 -14.94 -2.95
C PRO A 237 -2.44 -16.05 -2.05
N ASP A 238 -3.63 -15.82 -1.47
CA ASP A 238 -4.40 -16.71 -0.59
C ASP A 238 -3.76 -16.97 0.79
N SER A 239 -2.55 -16.46 0.98
CA SER A 239 -1.84 -16.61 2.24
C SER A 239 -2.21 -15.52 3.26
N LEU A 240 -2.73 -14.39 2.78
CA LEU A 240 -3.07 -13.22 3.58
C LEU A 240 -4.54 -13.17 3.95
N ALA A 241 -5.42 -13.73 3.14
CA ALA A 241 -6.86 -13.74 3.37
C ALA A 241 -7.49 -14.99 2.78
N THR A 242 -8.49 -15.54 3.49
CA THR A 242 -9.17 -16.78 3.11
C THR A 242 -10.69 -16.61 3.15
N SER A 243 -11.42 -17.40 2.36
CA SER A 243 -12.89 -17.33 2.26
C SER A 243 -13.61 -18.26 3.25
N ASN A 244 -12.96 -19.37 3.63
CA ASN A 244 -13.53 -20.51 4.38
C ASN A 244 -12.68 -20.90 5.60
N ALA A 245 -12.23 -19.91 6.37
CA ALA A 245 -11.52 -20.17 7.62
C ALA A 245 -12.48 -20.42 8.78
N THR A 246 -12.17 -21.43 9.62
CA THR A 246 -12.77 -21.56 10.96
C THR A 246 -12.43 -20.35 11.81
N ILE A 247 -13.20 -20.07 12.86
CA ILE A 247 -12.98 -18.91 13.76
C ILE A 247 -11.55 -18.90 14.32
N GLY A 248 -11.03 -20.07 14.71
CA GLY A 248 -9.65 -20.22 15.19
C GLY A 248 -8.60 -19.92 14.12
N HIS A 249 -8.84 -20.35 12.87
CA HIS A 249 -7.93 -20.05 11.76
C HIS A 249 -7.96 -18.56 11.38
N LEU A 250 -9.13 -17.91 11.43
CA LEU A 250 -9.24 -16.46 11.30
C LEU A 250 -8.43 -15.78 12.41
N ALA A 251 -8.61 -16.13 13.68
CA ALA A 251 -7.84 -15.52 14.77
C ALA A 251 -6.32 -15.62 14.56
N LEU A 252 -5.82 -16.77 14.10
CA LEU A 252 -4.41 -16.95 13.74
C LEU A 252 -3.97 -16.06 12.58
N LEU A 253 -4.78 -15.94 11.53
CA LEU A 253 -4.48 -15.07 10.38
C LEU A 253 -4.41 -13.60 10.79
N TRP A 254 -5.37 -13.14 11.59
CA TRP A 254 -5.48 -11.76 12.04
C TRP A 254 -4.37 -11.38 13.03
N CYS A 255 -4.08 -12.24 14.00
CA CYS A 255 -3.16 -11.91 15.09
C CYS A 255 -1.70 -12.24 14.79
N VAL A 256 -1.44 -13.22 13.94
CA VAL A 256 -0.07 -13.76 13.76
C VAL A 256 0.35 -13.71 12.30
N ALA A 257 -0.36 -14.39 11.40
CA ALA A 257 0.15 -14.61 10.05
C ALA A 257 0.23 -13.32 9.21
N ALA A 258 -0.84 -12.52 9.19
CA ALA A 258 -0.86 -11.29 8.42
C ALA A 258 0.09 -10.22 8.97
N PRO A 259 0.16 -9.95 10.29
CA PRO A 259 1.18 -9.07 10.86
C PRO A 259 2.61 -9.55 10.56
N LEU A 260 2.87 -10.85 10.69
CA LEU A 260 4.22 -11.39 10.45
C LEU A 260 4.64 -11.27 8.98
N LYS A 261 3.75 -11.52 8.03
CA LYS A 261 4.03 -11.34 6.60
C LYS A 261 4.26 -9.88 6.24
N LEU A 262 3.44 -8.99 6.79
CA LEU A 262 3.60 -7.55 6.59
C LEU A 262 4.92 -7.05 7.17
N THR A 263 5.26 -7.45 8.39
CA THR A 263 6.55 -7.07 9.00
C THR A 263 7.74 -7.58 8.20
N LEU A 264 7.69 -8.82 7.70
CA LEU A 264 8.71 -9.37 6.80
C LEU A 264 8.81 -8.56 5.50
N LEU A 265 7.69 -8.21 4.87
CA LEU A 265 7.69 -7.40 3.65
C LEU A 265 8.26 -5.99 3.91
N VAL A 266 7.91 -5.37 5.04
CA VAL A 266 8.45 -4.06 5.43
C VAL A 266 9.96 -4.14 5.66
N CYS A 267 10.45 -5.15 6.38
CA CYS A 267 11.88 -5.40 6.56
C CYS A 267 12.60 -5.56 5.23
N LEU A 268 12.06 -6.37 4.32
CA LEU A 268 12.62 -6.57 2.99
C LEU A 268 12.63 -5.28 2.18
N ALA A 269 11.54 -4.52 2.20
CA ALA A 269 11.46 -3.24 1.51
C ALA A 269 12.45 -2.20 2.08
N ALA A 270 12.62 -2.16 3.39
CA ALA A 270 13.60 -1.30 4.06
C ALA A 270 15.04 -1.71 3.71
N ALA A 271 15.35 -3.01 3.72
CA ALA A 271 16.63 -3.54 3.28
C ALA A 271 16.91 -3.23 1.81
N TRP A 272 15.91 -3.44 0.96
CA TRP A 272 15.97 -3.12 -0.47
C TRP A 272 16.24 -1.64 -0.72
N ARG A 273 15.64 -0.73 0.07
CA ARG A 273 15.94 0.71 0.00
C ARG A 273 17.35 1.03 0.45
N ALA A 274 17.86 0.37 1.49
CA ALA A 274 19.22 0.59 1.99
C ALA A 274 20.28 0.26 0.92
N ILE A 275 20.02 -0.76 0.10
CA ILE A 275 20.92 -1.21 -0.97
C ILE A 275 20.97 -0.23 -2.17
N ARG A 276 20.09 0.80 -2.21
CA ARG A 276 20.03 1.86 -3.25
C ARG A 276 20.11 1.32 -4.70
N PRO A 277 19.06 0.67 -5.22
CA PRO A 277 19.04 0.23 -6.62
C PRO A 277 19.09 1.42 -7.59
N LEU A 278 20.12 1.45 -8.45
CA LEU A 278 20.25 2.30 -9.63
C LEU A 278 19.58 1.61 -10.85
N PRO A 279 19.11 2.36 -11.86
CA PRO A 279 17.94 3.25 -11.82
C PRO A 279 16.60 2.46 -11.76
N SER A 280 15.75 2.83 -10.79
CA SER A 280 14.48 2.13 -10.46
C SER A 280 13.52 1.96 -11.64
N GLY A 281 13.45 2.93 -12.57
CA GLY A 281 12.57 2.85 -13.74
C GLY A 281 12.99 1.77 -14.74
N ARG A 282 14.30 1.63 -15.02
CA ARG A 282 14.77 0.58 -15.95
C ARG A 282 14.59 -0.81 -15.34
N LEU A 283 14.89 -0.95 -14.04
CA LEU A 283 14.65 -2.21 -13.33
C LEU A 283 13.16 -2.56 -13.31
N ALA A 284 12.28 -1.60 -13.03
CA ALA A 284 10.83 -1.83 -13.08
C ALA A 284 10.37 -2.28 -14.48
N LEU A 285 10.89 -1.67 -15.55
CA LEU A 285 10.61 -2.09 -16.92
C LEU A 285 11.09 -3.52 -17.19
N VAL A 286 12.34 -3.85 -16.83
CA VAL A 286 12.89 -5.21 -17.01
C VAL A 286 12.06 -6.24 -16.25
N LEU A 287 11.69 -5.96 -15.00
CA LEU A 287 10.85 -6.84 -14.19
C LEU A 287 9.44 -7.00 -14.78
N SER A 288 8.84 -5.92 -15.29
CA SER A 288 7.55 -6.01 -15.98
C SER A 288 7.62 -6.82 -17.27
N GLY A 289 8.70 -6.67 -18.04
CA GLY A 289 8.95 -7.48 -19.23
C GLY A 289 9.12 -8.96 -18.89
N ALA A 290 9.91 -9.26 -17.84
CA ALA A 290 10.06 -10.61 -17.33
C ALA A 290 8.71 -11.20 -16.85
N ALA A 291 7.90 -10.42 -16.16
CA ALA A 291 6.57 -10.84 -15.73
C ALA A 291 5.67 -11.20 -16.93
N ILE A 292 5.61 -10.34 -17.94
CA ILE A 292 4.82 -10.58 -19.16
C ILE A 292 5.30 -11.84 -19.87
N LEU A 293 6.61 -11.96 -20.12
CA LEU A 293 7.19 -13.11 -20.81
C LEU A 293 6.93 -14.41 -20.06
N LEU A 294 7.03 -14.38 -18.74
CA LEU A 294 6.86 -15.57 -17.91
C LEU A 294 5.38 -16.01 -17.88
N VAL A 295 4.43 -15.07 -17.80
CA VAL A 295 2.99 -15.36 -17.91
C VAL A 295 2.64 -15.89 -19.32
N LEU A 296 3.17 -15.27 -20.37
CA LEU A 296 2.97 -15.72 -21.75
C LEU A 296 3.57 -17.11 -22.01
N ALA A 297 4.79 -17.36 -21.53
CA ALA A 297 5.44 -18.67 -21.63
C ALA A 297 4.60 -19.75 -20.93
N GLY A 298 4.07 -19.44 -19.74
CA GLY A 298 3.13 -20.32 -19.03
C GLY A 298 1.90 -20.64 -19.87
N ARG A 299 1.29 -19.63 -20.50
CA ARG A 299 0.13 -19.80 -21.37
C ARG A 299 0.41 -20.59 -22.65
N LEU A 300 1.60 -20.46 -23.21
CA LEU A 300 1.99 -21.21 -24.41
C LEU A 300 2.38 -22.67 -24.09
N SER A 301 2.73 -22.97 -22.85
CA SER A 301 3.13 -24.31 -22.39
C SER A 301 1.95 -25.22 -21.98
N THR A 302 0.75 -24.67 -21.86
CA THR A 302 -0.49 -25.33 -21.41
C THR A 302 -1.51 -25.43 -22.52
#